data_AF-A0AAW9KQC2-F1
#
_entry.id   AF-A0AAW9KQC2-F1
#
_cell.length_a   1.000
_cell.length_b   1.000
_cell.length_c   1.000
_cell.angle_alpha   90.00
_cell.angle_beta   90.00
_cell.angle_gamma   90.00
#
_symmetry.space_group_name_H-M   'P 1'
#
loop_
_entity.id
_entity.type
_entity.pdbx_description
1 polymer ?
#
loop_
_entity_poly.entity_id
_entity_poly.type
_entity_poly.pdbx_seq_one_letter_code
_entity_poly.pdbx_strand_id
1 'polypeptide(L)'
;YGDTIELIISNNDEMAIGAIMALQEMGYNKEGSKKHISVVGIDGTKEAKDLIQSGAMTGTVIQDSEGMAKALYTIGMNLVQGKEPLKDTEYKFDETGARVMIPYGNYITKNLLKS
;
A
#
# COMPACT_ATOMS: atom_id res chain seq x y z
N TYR A 1 -12.17 -7.20 24.94
CA TYR A 1 -10.93 -7.69 24.32
C TYR A 1 -9.80 -7.13 25.16
N GLY A 2 -9.15 -7.98 25.94
CA GLY A 2 -8.09 -7.59 26.87
C GLY A 2 -6.81 -7.20 26.13
N ASP A 3 -5.77 -6.84 26.87
CA ASP A 3 -4.46 -6.32 26.41
C ASP A 3 -3.64 -7.33 25.55
N THR A 4 -4.27 -8.08 24.65
CA THR A 4 -3.72 -9.20 23.88
C THR A 4 -3.57 -8.90 22.39
N ILE A 5 -3.92 -7.69 21.92
CA ILE A 5 -3.73 -7.33 20.52
C ILE A 5 -2.25 -7.00 20.30
N GLU A 6 -1.59 -7.79 19.45
CA GLU A 6 -0.15 -7.65 19.15
C GLU A 6 0.10 -7.05 17.74
N LEU A 7 -0.88 -7.18 16.84
CA LEU A 7 -0.78 -6.79 15.44
C LEU A 7 -2.13 -6.31 14.88
N ILE A 8 -2.10 -5.26 14.08
CA ILE A 8 -3.20 -4.79 13.26
C ILE A 8 -2.77 -4.85 11.79
N ILE A 9 -3.54 -5.59 10.99
CA ILE A 9 -3.34 -5.71 9.53
C ILE A 9 -4.50 -4.99 8.85
N SER A 10 -4.19 -3.96 8.08
CA SER A 10 -5.16 -3.15 7.37
C SER A 10 -5.06 -3.36 5.86
N ASN A 11 -6.20 -3.42 5.17
CA ASN A 11 -6.22 -3.60 3.71
C ASN A 11 -5.77 -2.35 2.94
N ASN A 12 -5.67 -1.18 3.59
CA ASN A 12 -5.08 0.02 3.03
C ASN A 12 -4.41 0.88 4.11
N ASP A 13 -3.70 1.91 3.67
CA ASP A 13 -2.97 2.82 4.54
C ASP A 13 -3.92 3.70 5.37
N GLU A 14 -5.06 4.15 4.85
CA GLU A 14 -6.00 4.98 5.61
C GLU A 14 -6.57 4.27 6.84
N MET A 15 -6.89 2.97 6.72
CA MET A 15 -7.31 2.16 7.87
C MET A 15 -6.16 1.94 8.86
N ALA A 16 -4.93 1.75 8.37
CA ALA A 16 -3.76 1.63 9.23
C ALA A 16 -3.51 2.93 10.00
N ILE A 17 -3.63 4.09 9.34
CA ILE A 17 -3.51 5.41 9.93
C ILE A 17 -4.58 5.62 11.00
N GLY A 18 -5.84 5.27 10.71
CA GLY A 18 -6.92 5.33 11.71
C GLY A 18 -6.65 4.48 12.94
N ALA A 19 -6.11 3.27 12.76
CA ALA A 19 -5.68 2.42 13.86
C ALA A 19 -4.54 3.04 14.68
N ILE A 20 -3.54 3.64 14.02
CA ILE A 20 -2.46 4.37 14.70
C ILE A 20 -2.99 5.53 15.53
N MET A 21 -3.94 6.31 15.00
CA MET A 21 -4.57 7.42 15.75
C MET A 21 -5.24 6.92 17.02
N ALA A 22 -6.05 5.86 16.94
CA ALA A 22 -6.72 5.26 18.10
C ALA A 22 -5.71 4.70 19.12
N LEU A 23 -4.63 4.05 18.65
CA LEU A 23 -3.55 3.56 19.50
C LEU A 23 -2.85 4.71 20.25
N GLN A 24 -2.58 5.82 19.56
CA GLN A 24 -1.96 7.00 20.14
C GLN A 24 -2.84 7.67 21.19
N GLU A 25 -4.16 7.70 21.03
CA GLU A 25 -5.08 8.16 22.09
C GLU A 25 -4.93 7.32 23.37
N MET A 26 -4.66 6.01 23.22
CA MET A 26 -4.41 5.08 24.33
C MET A 26 -2.95 5.06 24.81
N GLY A 27 -2.07 5.88 24.23
CA GLY A 27 -0.65 5.98 24.60
C GLY A 27 0.29 4.94 23.95
N TYR A 28 -0.21 4.15 23.00
CA TYR A 28 0.59 3.25 22.17
C TYR A 28 1.16 4.00 20.96
N ASN A 29 2.25 3.48 20.37
CA ASN A 29 2.77 3.93 19.07
C ASN A 29 3.08 5.44 18.96
N LYS A 30 3.31 6.09 20.11
CA LYS A 30 3.89 7.44 20.17
C LYS A 30 5.40 7.36 20.04
N GLU A 31 6.00 8.43 19.54
CA GLU A 31 7.45 8.56 19.51
C GLU A 31 8.06 8.34 20.91
N GLY A 32 9.05 7.45 21.00
CA GLY A 32 9.69 7.09 22.27
C GLY A 32 8.86 6.22 23.22
N SER A 33 7.64 5.81 22.85
CA SER A 33 6.81 4.93 23.69
C SER A 33 7.38 3.51 23.77
N LYS A 34 7.34 2.91 24.96
CA LYS A 34 7.60 1.48 25.16
C LYS A 34 6.37 0.61 24.82
N LYS A 35 5.19 1.23 24.71
CA LYS A 35 3.95 0.56 24.33
C LYS A 35 3.80 0.67 22.81
N HIS A 36 3.93 -0.46 22.12
CA HIS A 36 3.89 -0.52 20.67
C HIS A 36 3.11 -1.75 20.22
N ILE A 37 2.18 -1.55 19.30
CA ILE A 37 1.45 -2.60 18.57
C ILE A 37 1.86 -2.48 17.10
N SER A 38 2.20 -3.60 16.46
CA SER A 38 2.58 -3.53 15.05
C SER A 38 1.36 -3.19 14.20
N VAL A 39 1.53 -2.28 13.24
CA VAL A 39 0.45 -1.89 12.32
C VAL A 39 1.00 -1.86 10.90
N VAL A 40 0.36 -2.60 10.00
CA VAL A 40 0.72 -2.65 8.58
C VAL A 40 -0.46 -2.28 7.68
N GLY A 41 -0.15 -1.60 6.58
CA GLY A 41 -1.11 -1.17 5.55
C GLY A 41 -0.68 -1.59 4.14
N ILE A 42 -1.41 -1.09 3.15
CA ILE A 42 -1.19 -1.27 1.72
C ILE A 42 -1.46 0.09 1.08
N ASP A 43 -0.67 0.46 0.08
CA ASP A 43 -0.76 1.59 -0.87
C ASP A 43 0.59 2.30 -0.97
N GLY A 44 1.32 2.44 0.15
CA GLY A 44 2.57 3.17 0.16
C GLY A 44 2.38 4.67 0.02
N THR A 45 1.33 5.20 0.63
CA THR A 45 1.03 6.63 0.68
C THR A 45 2.15 7.41 1.36
N LYS A 46 2.25 8.72 1.06
CA LYS A 46 3.25 9.58 1.71
C LYS A 46 3.07 9.60 3.23
N GLU A 47 1.82 9.67 3.70
CA GLU A 47 1.51 9.71 5.13
C GLU A 47 1.91 8.43 5.85
N ALA A 48 1.64 7.25 5.26
CA ALA A 48 2.11 5.99 5.81
C ALA A 48 3.65 5.95 5.90
N LYS A 49 4.37 6.42 4.87
CA LYS A 49 5.84 6.51 4.92
C LYS A 49 6.34 7.42 6.04
N ASP A 50 5.70 8.57 6.24
CA ASP A 50 6.06 9.51 7.31
C ASP A 50 5.82 8.87 8.71
N LEU A 51 4.73 8.12 8.90
CA LEU A 51 4.46 7.36 10.13
C LEU A 51 5.42 6.18 10.33
N ILE A 52 5.86 5.52 9.26
CA ILE A 52 6.88 4.47 9.32
C ILE A 52 8.23 5.07 9.72
N GLN A 53 8.57 6.24 9.18
CA GLN A 53 9.81 6.95 9.50
C GLN A 53 9.88 7.35 10.97
N SER A 54 8.78 7.90 11.52
CA SER A 54 8.67 8.19 12.95
C SER A 54 8.70 6.92 13.81
N GLY A 55 8.34 5.78 13.24
CA GLY A 55 8.22 4.49 13.92
C GLY A 55 6.88 4.31 14.62
N ALA A 56 5.89 5.15 14.33
CA ALA A 56 4.52 4.95 14.74
C ALA A 56 3.90 3.75 14.01
N MET A 57 4.13 3.63 12.70
CA MET A 57 3.64 2.53 11.86
C MET A 57 4.75 1.53 11.51
N THR A 58 4.43 0.25 11.36
CA THR A 58 5.44 -0.80 11.14
C THR A 58 5.86 -0.89 9.68
N GLY A 59 4.90 -0.83 8.75
CA GLY A 59 5.21 -0.92 7.33
C GLY A 59 3.98 -0.85 6.43
N THR A 60 4.22 -0.76 5.12
CA THR A 60 3.19 -0.77 4.08
C THR A 60 3.69 -1.45 2.82
N VAL A 61 2.80 -2.04 2.02
CA VAL A 61 3.10 -2.57 0.68
C VAL A 61 2.76 -1.51 -0.36
N ILE A 62 3.67 -1.18 -1.27
CA ILE A 62 3.44 -0.14 -2.28
C ILE A 62 2.48 -0.65 -3.36
N GLN A 63 1.43 0.12 -3.66
CA GLN A 63 0.62 -0.08 -4.86
C GLN A 63 1.21 0.72 -6.03
N ASP A 64 1.46 0.06 -7.17
CA ASP A 64 1.99 0.73 -8.38
C ASP A 64 0.88 1.51 -9.11
N SER A 65 0.53 2.66 -8.56
CA SER A 65 -0.51 3.54 -9.10
C SER A 65 -0.11 4.17 -10.44
N GLU A 66 1.18 4.43 -10.67
CA GLU A 66 1.69 4.99 -11.93
C GLU A 66 1.62 3.94 -13.06
N GLY A 67 2.09 2.72 -12.80
CA GLY A 67 1.95 1.60 -13.72
C GLY A 67 0.49 1.32 -14.05
N MET A 68 -0.40 1.38 -13.04
CA MET A 68 -1.84 1.24 -13.22
C MET A 68 -2.46 2.32 -14.11
N ALA A 69 -2.13 3.59 -13.87
CA ALA A 69 -2.62 4.69 -14.68
C ALA A 69 -2.12 4.57 -16.14
N LYS A 70 -0.84 4.25 -16.34
CA LYS A 70 -0.23 4.09 -17.66
C LYS A 70 -0.84 2.94 -18.44
N ALA A 71 -1.04 1.78 -17.80
CA ALA A 71 -1.70 0.63 -18.39
C ALA A 71 -3.13 0.97 -18.82
N LEU A 72 -3.93 1.55 -17.91
CA LEU A 72 -5.31 1.94 -18.17
C LEU A 72 -5.42 2.92 -19.34
N TYR A 73 -4.58 3.97 -19.34
CA TYR A 73 -4.56 4.95 -20.41
C TYR A 73 -4.22 4.32 -21.77
N THR A 74 -3.16 3.51 -21.82
CA THR A 74 -2.68 2.90 -23.06
C THR A 74 -3.73 1.94 -23.64
N ILE A 75 -4.29 1.06 -22.80
CA ILE A 75 -5.32 0.11 -23.20
C ILE A 75 -6.58 0.84 -23.65
N GLY A 76 -7.03 1.84 -22.90
CA GLY A 76 -8.19 2.66 -23.28
C GLY A 76 -8.00 3.35 -24.62
N MET A 77 -6.83 3.94 -24.86
CA MET A 77 -6.53 4.60 -26.14
C MET A 77 -6.44 3.62 -27.31
N ASN A 78 -5.94 2.39 -27.09
CA ASN A 78 -5.96 1.35 -28.11
C ASN A 78 -7.38 0.97 -28.52
N LEU A 79 -8.25 0.75 -27.53
CA LEU A 79 -9.66 0.41 -27.76
C LEU A 79 -10.39 1.50 -28.54
N VAL A 80 -10.23 2.78 -28.16
CA VAL A 80 -10.85 3.92 -28.88
C VAL A 80 -10.37 4.00 -30.33
N GLN A 81 -9.13 3.60 -30.60
CA GLN A 81 -8.54 3.59 -31.94
C GLN A 81 -8.80 2.30 -32.73
N GLY A 82 -9.56 1.34 -32.17
CA GLY A 82 -9.81 0.04 -32.80
C GLY A 82 -8.56 -0.84 -32.94
N LYS A 83 -7.53 -0.61 -32.11
CA LYS A 83 -6.31 -1.43 -32.05
C LYS A 83 -6.50 -2.58 -31.06
N GLU A 84 -5.60 -3.57 -31.14
CA GLU A 84 -5.48 -4.62 -30.12
C GLU A 84 -5.33 -4.00 -28.72
N PRO A 85 -6.09 -4.41 -27.70
CA PRO A 85 -6.15 -3.72 -26.41
C PRO A 85 -4.78 -3.57 -25.73
N LEU A 86 -3.97 -4.63 -25.77
CA LEU A 86 -2.67 -4.69 -25.10
C LEU A 86 -1.49 -4.23 -25.98
N LYS A 87 -1.77 -3.64 -27.15
CA LYS A 87 -0.72 -3.12 -28.04
C LYS A 87 0.15 -2.10 -27.30
N ASP A 88 1.46 -2.18 -27.50
CA ASP A 88 2.45 -1.27 -26.90
C ASP A 88 2.47 -1.34 -25.35
N THR A 89 2.04 -2.46 -24.77
CA THR A 89 2.15 -2.77 -23.34
C THR A 89 2.95 -4.06 -23.11
N GLU A 90 3.52 -4.22 -21.93
CA GLU A 90 4.20 -5.46 -21.50
C GLU A 90 3.27 -6.50 -20.87
N TYR A 91 1.99 -6.14 -20.70
CA TYR A 91 1.02 -6.94 -19.97
C TYR A 91 0.39 -8.03 -20.82
N LYS A 92 -0.19 -9.02 -20.13
CA LYS A 92 -0.97 -10.10 -20.73
C LYS A 92 -2.32 -10.17 -20.04
N PHE A 93 -3.32 -10.64 -20.78
CA PHE A 93 -4.55 -11.05 -20.15
C PHE A 93 -4.31 -12.27 -19.25
N ASP A 94 -5.08 -12.34 -18.17
CA ASP A 94 -5.23 -13.55 -17.38
C ASP A 94 -5.97 -14.64 -18.17
N GLU A 95 -6.19 -15.78 -17.52
CA GLU A 95 -6.89 -16.94 -18.08
C GLU A 95 -8.33 -16.64 -18.52
N THR A 96 -8.95 -15.56 -18.00
CA THR A 96 -10.29 -15.14 -18.43
C THR A 96 -10.26 -14.32 -19.73
N GLY A 97 -9.08 -13.92 -20.21
CA GLY A 97 -8.94 -13.11 -21.42
C GLY A 97 -9.40 -11.66 -21.26
N ALA A 98 -9.63 -11.19 -20.03
CA ALA A 98 -10.31 -9.91 -19.78
C ALA A 98 -9.70 -9.07 -18.66
N ARG A 99 -8.73 -9.59 -17.91
CA ARG A 99 -8.07 -8.83 -16.84
C ARG A 99 -6.58 -8.70 -17.09
N VAL A 100 -6.04 -7.52 -16.77
CA VAL A 100 -4.61 -7.25 -16.71
C VAL A 100 -4.23 -7.08 -15.24
N MET A 101 -3.26 -7.86 -14.78
CA MET A 101 -2.72 -7.73 -13.43
C MET A 101 -1.45 -6.90 -13.42
N ILE A 102 -1.42 -5.91 -12.55
CA ILE A 102 -0.25 -5.05 -12.33
C ILE A 102 0.30 -5.43 -10.96
N PRO A 103 1.55 -5.89 -10.89
CA PRO A 103 2.12 -6.35 -9.64
C PRO A 103 2.24 -5.20 -8.65
N TYR A 104 2.01 -5.50 -7.37
CA TYR A 104 2.36 -4.56 -6.30
C TYR A 104 3.87 -4.31 -6.29
N GLY A 105 4.25 -3.13 -5.82
CA GLY A 105 5.64 -2.75 -5.62
C GLY A 105 6.24 -3.37 -4.36
N ASN A 106 7.44 -2.91 -4.01
CA ASN A 106 8.13 -3.33 -2.79
C ASN A 106 7.33 -2.92 -1.54
N TYR A 107 7.69 -3.51 -0.39
CA TYR A 107 7.21 -3.07 0.91
C TYR A 107 8.19 -2.06 1.53
N ILE A 108 7.67 -1.21 2.41
CA ILE A 108 8.43 -0.21 3.16
C ILE A 108 8.35 -0.54 4.64
N THR A 109 9.50 -0.56 5.30
CA THR A 109 9.62 -0.59 6.76
C THR A 109 10.64 0.45 7.19
N LYS A 110 10.70 0.77 8.49
CA LYS A 110 11.65 1.74 9.02
C LYS A 110 13.12 1.43 8.68
N ASN A 111 13.48 0.16 8.53
CA ASN A 111 14.85 -0.24 8.18
C ASN A 111 15.19 0.03 6.70
N LEU A 112 14.18 0.06 5.82
CA LEU A 112 14.34 0.30 4.38
C LEU A 112 14.32 1.78 4.00
N LEU A 113 13.89 2.68 4.91
CA LEU A 113 13.92 4.14 4.69
C LEU A 113 15.26 4.79 5.07
N LYS A 114 16.18 4.04 5.69
CA LYS A 114 17.48 4.54 6.16
C LYS A 114 18.64 4.30 5.17
N SER A 115 18.37 3.64 4.04
CA SER A 115 19.31 3.39 2.93
C SER A 115 19.08 4.39 1.81
#